data_AF-A0A258IXI7-F1
#
_entry.id   AF-A0A258IXI7-F1
#
_cell.length_a   1.000
_cell.length_b   1.000
_cell.length_c   1.000
_cell.angle_alpha   90.00
_cell.angle_beta   90.00
_cell.angle_gamma   90.00
#
_symmetry.space_group_name_H-M   'P 1'
#
loop_
_entity.id
_entity.type
_entity.pdbx_description
1 polymer ?
#
loop_
_entity_poly.entity_id
_entity_poly.type
_entity_poly.pdbx_seq_one_letter_code
_entity_poly.pdbx_strand_id
1 'polypeptide(L)'
;MVGPSNGERPLVQIFVRDNNVDQALKALKKKMQREGSFREMKRHVHYEKPSEKRARQKAEAVRRARKLARKRAQREGLIPMPKKPVGAR
;
A
#
# COMPACT_ATOMS: atom_id res chain seq x y z
N MET A 1 -30.09 15.29 12.65
CA MET A 1 -28.69 14.82 12.52
C MET A 1 -28.53 13.59 13.41
N VAL A 2 -28.73 12.39 12.87
CA VAL A 2 -28.49 11.13 13.60
C VAL A 2 -27.24 10.52 12.96
N GLY A 3 -26.10 10.61 13.65
CA GLY A 3 -24.88 9.93 13.24
C GLY A 3 -25.00 8.42 13.47
N PRO A 4 -24.27 7.58 12.73
CA PRO A 4 -24.39 6.14 12.84
C PRO A 4 -23.98 5.66 14.24
N SER A 5 -24.93 5.00 14.90
CA SER A 5 -24.79 4.28 16.16
C SER A 5 -24.16 2.90 15.92
N ASN A 6 -23.20 2.55 16.79
CA ASN A 6 -22.59 1.24 17.01
C ASN A 6 -21.79 0.57 15.87
N GLY A 7 -20.48 0.40 16.14
CA GLY A 7 -19.72 -0.81 15.79
C GLY A 7 -19.14 -0.92 14.38
N GLU A 8 -19.82 -0.43 13.35
CA GLU A 8 -19.42 -0.65 11.96
C GLU A 8 -18.84 0.61 11.32
N ARG A 9 -17.70 1.08 11.83
CA ARG A 9 -16.93 2.07 11.08
C ARG A 9 -16.37 1.37 9.85
N PRO A 10 -16.76 1.73 8.61
CA PRO A 10 -16.18 1.13 7.43
C PRO A 10 -14.68 1.41 7.42
N LEU A 11 -13.85 0.36 7.29
CA LEU A 11 -12.38 0.47 7.24
C LEU A 11 -11.91 1.47 6.17
N VAL A 12 -12.69 1.65 5.10
CA VAL A 12 -12.46 2.64 4.05
C VAL A 12 -13.78 3.30 3.63
N GLN A 13 -13.86 4.62 3.76
CA GLN A 13 -14.97 5.44 3.24
C GLN A 13 -14.51 6.31 2.07
N ILE A 14 -15.40 6.51 1.09
CA ILE A 14 -15.23 7.41 -0.05
C ILE A 14 -16.50 8.23 -0.27
N PHE A 15 -16.31 9.53 -0.49
CA PHE A 15 -17.38 10.45 -0.87
C PHE A 15 -17.47 10.50 -2.38
N VAL A 16 -18.66 10.24 -2.91
CA VAL A 16 -18.98 10.41 -4.33
C VAL A 16 -19.50 11.83 -4.52
N ARG A 17 -18.99 12.54 -5.53
CA ARG A 17 -19.50 13.85 -5.95
C ARG A 17 -20.04 13.73 -7.37
N ASP A 18 -21.09 14.48 -7.68
CA ASP A 18 -21.61 14.66 -9.05
C ASP A 18 -22.04 13.35 -9.75
N ASN A 19 -22.61 12.39 -8.99
CA ASN A 19 -23.03 11.07 -9.48
C ASN A 19 -21.93 10.24 -10.19
N ASN A 20 -20.65 10.60 -10.01
CA ASN A 20 -19.56 9.93 -10.71
C ASN A 20 -19.08 8.67 -9.97
N VAL A 21 -19.86 7.60 -10.07
CA VAL A 21 -19.64 6.34 -9.36
C VAL A 21 -18.37 5.62 -9.84
N ASP A 22 -18.09 5.62 -11.15
CA ASP A 22 -16.91 4.96 -11.72
C ASP A 22 -15.60 5.53 -11.18
N GLN A 23 -15.51 6.86 -11.05
CA GLN A 23 -14.32 7.49 -10.46
C GLN A 23 -14.19 7.15 -8.97
N ALA A 24 -15.30 7.08 -8.24
CA ALA A 24 -15.28 6.71 -6.83
C ALA A 24 -14.79 5.26 -6.65
N LEU A 25 -15.23 4.32 -7.48
CA LEU A 25 -14.76 2.93 -7.46
C LEU A 25 -13.27 2.83 -7.81
N LYS A 26 -12.80 3.62 -8.78
CA LYS A 26 -11.38 3.69 -9.13
C LYS A 26 -10.54 4.25 -7.98
N ALA A 27 -11.03 5.30 -7.32
CA ALA A 27 -10.40 5.87 -6.14
C ALA A 27 -10.37 4.87 -4.97
N LEU A 28 -11.44 4.09 -4.77
CA LEU A 28 -11.52 3.03 -3.77
C LEU A 28 -10.43 1.99 -3.96
N LYS A 29 -10.38 1.42 -5.16
CA LYS A 29 -9.39 0.43 -5.53
C LYS A 29 -7.96 0.96 -5.31
N LYS A 30 -7.71 2.22 -5.70
CA LYS A 30 -6.39 2.85 -5.53
C LYS A 30 -6.04 3.09 -4.06
N LYS A 31 -6.99 3.49 -3.22
CA LYS A 31 -6.82 3.68 -1.78
C LYS A 31 -6.50 2.35 -1.08
N MET A 32 -7.29 1.31 -1.35
CA MET A 32 -7.06 -0.05 -0.82
C MET A 32 -5.72 -0.64 -1.28
N GLN A 33 -5.33 -0.43 -2.54
CA GLN A 33 -4.01 -0.85 -3.03
C GLN A 33 -2.85 -0.13 -2.33
N ARG A 34 -3.02 1.16 -2.01
CA ARG A 34 -2.00 1.95 -1.30
C ARG A 34 -1.86 1.52 0.15
N GLU A 35 -2.97 1.26 0.83
CA GLU A 35 -2.99 0.70 2.19
C GLU A 35 -2.46 -0.73 2.23
N GLY A 36 -2.49 -1.44 1.08
CA GLY A 36 -1.94 -2.79 0.97
C GLY A 36 -2.90 -3.86 1.50
N SER A 37 -4.15 -3.51 1.77
CA SER A 37 -5.19 -4.40 2.28
C SER A 37 -5.39 -5.63 1.38
N PHE A 38 -5.38 -5.46 0.05
CA PHE A 38 -5.42 -6.60 -0.87
C PHE A 38 -4.21 -7.55 -0.74
N ARG A 39 -3.03 -7.00 -0.41
CA ARG A 39 -1.82 -7.80 -0.22
C ARG A 39 -1.85 -8.53 1.11
N GLU A 40 -2.44 -7.94 2.14
CA GLU A 40 -2.69 -8.60 3.42
C GLU A 40 -3.74 -9.69 3.28
N MET A 41 -4.88 -9.40 2.65
CA MET A 41 -5.91 -10.39 2.34
C MET A 41 -5.31 -11.62 1.65
N LYS A 42 -4.48 -11.42 0.61
CA LYS A 42 -3.80 -12.54 -0.09
C LYS A 42 -2.82 -13.32 0.80
N ARG A 43 -2.16 -12.67 1.76
CA ARG A 43 -1.25 -13.32 2.71
C ARG A 43 -1.97 -14.15 3.76
N HIS A 44 -3.24 -13.84 4.04
CA HIS A 44 -4.04 -14.48 5.07
C HIS A 44 -4.95 -15.61 4.53
N VAL A 45 -4.93 -15.88 3.23
CA VAL A 45 -5.74 -16.97 2.61
C VAL A 45 -5.32 -18.35 3.10
N HIS A 46 -4.04 -18.55 3.42
CA HIS A 46 -3.50 -19.82 3.89
C HIS A 46 -2.81 -19.63 5.23
N TYR A 47 -2.84 -20.68 6.07
CA TYR A 47 -2.05 -20.71 7.29
C TYR A 47 -0.56 -20.66 6.92
N GLU A 48 0.12 -19.64 7.42
CA GLU A 48 1.57 -19.54 7.30
C GLU A 48 2.19 -19.91 8.63
N LYS A 49 3.18 -20.81 8.60
CA LYS A 49 3.87 -21.25 9.80
C LYS A 49 4.58 -20.05 10.45
N PRO A 50 4.56 -19.89 11.79
CA PRO A 50 5.14 -18.73 12.45
C PRO A 50 6.63 -18.53 12.17
N SER A 51 7.39 -19.60 11.92
CA SER A 51 8.79 -19.54 11.49
C SER A 51 8.97 -18.86 10.13
N GLU A 52 8.12 -19.18 9.16
CA GLU A 52 8.15 -18.63 7.81
C GLU A 52 7.75 -17.15 7.81
N LYS A 53 6.73 -16.82 8.62
CA LYS A 53 6.29 -15.44 8.84
C LYS A 53 7.42 -14.57 9.36
N ARG A 54 8.18 -15.05 10.36
CA ARG A 54 9.34 -14.34 10.91
C ARG A 54 10.46 -14.17 9.88
N ALA A 55 10.79 -15.22 9.13
CA ALA A 55 11.83 -15.15 8.09
C ALA A 55 11.48 -14.13 7.01
N ARG A 56 10.22 -14.13 6.54
CA ARG A 56 9.74 -13.17 5.55
C ARG A 56 9.75 -11.74 6.08
N GLN A 57 9.27 -11.51 7.30
CA GLN A 57 9.28 -10.18 7.92
C GLN A 57 10.70 -9.63 8.06
N LYS A 58 11.65 -10.46 8.49
CA LYS A 58 13.08 -10.07 8.56
C LYS A 58 13.62 -9.69 7.17
N ALA A 59 13.36 -10.52 6.15
CA ALA A 59 13.78 -10.22 4.79
C ALA A 59 13.13 -8.93 4.22
N GLU A 60 11.84 -8.71 4.51
CA GLU A 60 11.14 -7.48 4.10
C GLU A 60 11.69 -6.24 4.80
N ALA A 61 12.02 -6.33 6.09
CA ALA A 61 12.63 -5.24 6.85
C ALA A 61 13.99 -4.85 6.28
N VAL A 62 14.88 -5.83 6.03
CA VAL A 62 16.18 -5.60 5.39
C VAL A 62 16.02 -4.96 4.01
N ARG A 63 15.08 -5.46 3.20
CA ARG A 63 14.80 -4.87 1.87
C ARG A 63 14.29 -3.43 1.96
N ARG A 64 13.42 -3.11 2.93
CA ARG A 64 12.92 -1.75 3.17
C ARG A 64 14.06 -0.82 3.62
N ALA A 65 14.90 -1.27 4.55
CA ALA A 65 16.05 -0.50 5.04
C ALA A 65 17.03 -0.17 3.90
N ARG A 66 17.40 -1.16 3.07
CA ARG A 66 18.26 -0.95 1.89
C ARG A 66 17.65 0.05 0.91
N LYS A 67 16.34 -0.04 0.66
CA LYS A 67 15.62 0.89 -0.22
C LYS A 67 15.59 2.32 0.34
N LEU A 68 15.42 2.47 1.66
CA LEU A 68 15.43 3.78 2.32
C LEU A 68 16.82 4.42 2.25
N ALA A 69 17.87 3.65 2.56
CA ALA A 69 19.26 4.10 2.46
C ALA A 69 19.60 4.54 1.02
N ARG A 70 19.22 3.74 0.01
CA ARG A 70 19.42 4.11 -1.40
C ARG A 70 18.70 5.41 -1.77
N LYS A 71 17.45 5.59 -1.33
CA LYS A 71 16.70 6.84 -1.59
C LYS A 71 17.34 8.05 -0.90
N ARG A 72 17.87 7.87 0.32
CA ARG A 72 18.57 8.92 1.06
C ARG A 72 19.86 9.32 0.36
N ALA A 73 20.68 8.35 -0.06
CA ALA A 73 21.92 8.60 -0.79
C ALA A 73 21.67 9.28 -2.16
N GLN A 74 20.56 8.96 -2.84
CA GLN A 74 20.16 9.67 -4.06
C GLN A 74 19.74 11.13 -3.78
N ARG A 75 19.10 11.40 -2.64
CA ARG A 75 18.70 12.75 -2.24
C ARG A 75 19.92 13.60 -1.84
N GLU A 76 20.89 12.98 -1.19
CA GLU A 76 22.15 13.61 -0.75
C GLU A 76 23.19 13.68 -1.88
N GLY A 77 22.86 13.25 -3.11
CA GLY A 77 23.71 13.39 -4.29
C GLY A 77 24.87 12.38 -4.39
N LEU A 78 24.99 11.45 -3.44
CA LEU A 78 26.06 10.43 -3.42
C LEU A 78 25.91 9.36 -4.52
N ILE A 79 24.71 9.17 -5.07
CA ILE A 79 24.43 8.12 -6.07
C ILE A 79 23.55 8.71 -7.20
N PRO A 80 23.87 8.46 -8.48
CA PRO A 80 23.06 8.92 -9.60
C PRO A 80 21.64 8.33 -9.56
N MET A 81 20.65 9.14 -9.93
CA MET A 81 19.28 8.68 -10.04
C MET A 81 19.16 7.68 -11.21
N PRO A 82 18.39 6.58 -11.04
CA PRO A 82 18.16 5.65 -12.13
C PRO A 82 17.43 6.35 -13.28
N LYS A 83 17.92 6.12 -14.52
CA LYS A 83 17.33 6.68 -15.74
C LYS A 83 15.87 6.22 -15.87
N LYS A 84 14.95 7.16 -16.14
CA LYS A 84 13.53 6.83 -16.33
C LYS A 84 13.39 5.85 -17.51
N PRO A 85 12.65 4.74 -17.35
CA PRO A 85 12.45 3.80 -18.44
C PRO A 85 11.70 4.49 -19.59
N VAL A 86 12.24 4.36 -20.80
CA VAL A 86 11.64 4.91 -22.02
C VAL A 86 10.42 4.05 -22.34
N GLY A 87 9.21 4.61 -22.24
CA GLY A 87 7.96 3.90 -22.55
C GLY A 87 6.90 3.88 -21.45
N ALA A 88 7.11 4.55 -20.31
CA ALA A 88 6.03 4.78 -19.34
C ALA A 88 5.12 5.92 -19.85
N ARG A 89 4.21 5.61 -20.78
CA ARG A 89 3.00 6.38 -21.07
C ARG A 89 1.79 5.56 -20.65
#